data_AF-A0A2T5HM96-F1
#
_entry.id   AF-A0A2T5HM96-F1
#
_cell.length_a   1.000
_cell.length_b   1.000
_cell.length_c   1.000
_cell.angle_alpha   90.00
_cell.angle_beta   90.00
_cell.angle_gamma   90.00
#
_symmetry.space_group_name_H-M   'P 1'
#
loop_
_entity.id
_entity.type
_entity.pdbx_description
1 polymer ?
#
loop_
_entity_poly.entity_id
_entity_poly.type
_entity_poly.pdbx_seq_one_letter_code
_entity_poly.pdbx_strand_id
1 'polypeptide(L)'
;MRNAALVLGILGGVLAMLVGFFSYGYTEAIDHWGEVEGLFEQVSNVDLIRVTSFFAPLLAIAGGAMARARALWGGVLMLVAAGLIYNGFGFNVFTMFPLGFCILGGLLALAAGKPDEPKAHF
;
A
#
# COMPACT_ATOMS: atom_id res chain seq x y z
N MET A 1 -0.58 -10.51 17.35
CA MET A 1 0.18 -10.02 16.17
C MET A 1 -0.62 -10.14 14.87
N ARG A 2 -1.17 -11.32 14.51
CA ARG A 2 -1.90 -11.53 13.24
C ARG A 2 -3.11 -10.61 13.02
N ASN A 3 -3.98 -10.44 14.02
CA ASN A 3 -5.12 -9.52 13.91
C ASN A 3 -4.69 -8.07 13.74
N ALA A 4 -3.63 -7.65 14.42
CA ALA A 4 -3.07 -6.32 14.24
C ALA A 4 -2.52 -6.14 12.82
N ALA A 5 -1.75 -7.12 12.31
CA ALA A 5 -1.26 -7.12 10.95
C ALA A 5 -2.38 -7.06 9.90
N LEU A 6 -3.48 -7.80 10.12
CA LEU A 6 -4.67 -7.75 9.27
C LEU A 6 -5.27 -6.33 9.25
N VAL A 7 -5.54 -5.75 10.43
CA VAL A 7 -6.14 -4.43 10.54
C VAL A 7 -5.24 -3.37 9.90
N LEU A 8 -3.95 -3.41 10.19
CA LEU A 8 -2.97 -2.47 9.65
C LEU A 8 -2.84 -2.60 8.13
N GLY A 9 -2.80 -3.82 7.58
CA GLY A 9 -2.74 -4.03 6.13
C GLY A 9 -3.98 -3.51 5.40
N ILE A 10 -5.18 -3.74 5.94
CA ILE A 10 -6.43 -3.22 5.36
C ILE A 10 -6.47 -1.69 5.43
N LEU A 11 -6.20 -1.09 6.59
CA LEU A 11 -6.20 0.36 6.74
C LEU A 11 -5.11 1.02 5.87
N GLY A 12 -3.91 0.45 5.87
CA GLY A 12 -2.79 0.92 5.06
C GLY A 12 -3.12 0.86 3.57
N GLY A 13 -3.73 -0.23 3.11
CA GLY A 13 -4.13 -0.39 1.73
C GLY A 13 -5.28 0.52 1.29
N VAL A 14 -6.29 0.74 2.14
CA VAL A 14 -7.39 1.68 1.84
C VAL A 14 -6.87 3.12 1.77
N LEU A 15 -6.00 3.53 2.68
CA LEU A 15 -5.37 4.85 2.63
C LEU A 15 -4.46 5.00 1.40
N ALA A 16 -3.66 3.98 1.08
CA ALA A 16 -2.83 3.97 -0.12
C ALA A 16 -3.66 4.03 -1.41
N MET A 17 -4.87 3.46 -1.40
CA MET A 17 -5.79 3.50 -2.54
C MET A 17 -6.32 4.91 -2.76
N LEU A 18 -6.66 5.64 -1.70
CA LEU A 18 -7.05 7.04 -1.80
C LEU A 18 -5.91 7.87 -2.38
N VAL A 19 -4.70 7.75 -1.83
CA VAL A 19 -3.51 8.45 -2.36
C VAL A 19 -3.28 8.07 -3.82
N GLY A 20 -3.29 6.78 -4.12
CA GLY A 20 -3.06 6.27 -5.47
C GLY A 20 -4.06 6.77 -6.49
N PHE A 21 -5.35 6.81 -6.14
CA PHE A 21 -6.41 7.33 -7.02
C PHE A 21 -6.16 8.79 -7.41
N PHE A 22 -5.88 9.65 -6.43
CA PHE A 22 -5.59 11.06 -6.70
C PHE A 22 -4.25 11.26 -7.41
N SER A 23 -3.21 10.50 -7.07
CA SER A 23 -1.91 10.58 -7.75
C SER A 23 -1.99 10.12 -9.19
N TYR A 24 -2.69 9.03 -9.49
CA TYR A 24 -2.91 8.58 -10.86
C TYR A 24 -3.75 9.63 -11.61
N GLY A 25 -4.86 10.07 -11.02
CA GLY A 25 -5.74 11.09 -11.59
C GLY A 25 -5.01 12.40 -11.91
N TYR A 26 -4.06 12.82 -11.05
CA TYR A 26 -3.20 13.97 -11.33
C TYR A 26 -2.37 13.76 -12.61
N THR A 27 -1.75 12.59 -12.78
CA THR A 27 -0.97 12.34 -14.01
C THR A 27 -1.82 12.38 -15.27
N GLU A 28 -3.07 11.89 -15.23
CA GLU A 28 -4.00 11.99 -16.38
C GLU A 28 -4.53 13.40 -16.59
N ALA A 29 -4.74 14.15 -15.50
CA ALA A 29 -5.15 15.54 -15.57
C ALA A 29 -4.12 16.38 -16.32
N ILE A 30 -2.83 16.24 -15.97
CA ILE A 30 -1.75 16.96 -16.65
C ILE A 30 -1.59 16.51 -18.10
N ASP A 31 -1.73 15.21 -18.39
CA ASP A 31 -1.65 14.69 -19.76
C ASP A 31 -2.79 15.24 -20.65
N HIS A 32 -3.99 15.40 -20.09
CA HIS A 32 -5.15 15.87 -20.84
C HIS A 32 -5.23 17.41 -20.98
N TRP A 33 -4.91 18.15 -19.91
CA TRP A 33 -5.07 19.61 -19.86
C TRP A 33 -3.76 20.39 -20.06
N GLY A 34 -2.61 19.72 -20.06
CA GLY A 34 -1.30 20.32 -20.19
C GLY A 34 -0.75 20.88 -18.88
N GLU A 35 0.49 21.37 -18.94
CA GLU A 35 1.21 21.95 -17.81
C GLU A 35 1.06 23.47 -17.75
N VAL A 36 1.13 24.01 -16.52
CA VAL A 36 1.22 25.45 -16.24
C VAL A 36 2.45 25.68 -15.39
N GLU A 37 3.46 26.33 -15.96
CA GLU A 37 4.76 26.59 -15.33
C GLU A 37 4.59 27.20 -13.93
N GLY A 38 5.22 26.58 -12.92
CA GLY A 38 5.17 27.03 -11.53
C GLY A 38 3.86 26.74 -10.79
N LEU A 39 2.87 26.09 -11.40
CA LEU A 39 1.62 25.69 -10.75
C LEU A 39 1.35 24.18 -10.88
N PHE A 40 1.32 23.68 -12.11
CA PHE A 40 0.96 22.30 -12.44
C PHE A 40 1.94 21.74 -13.44
N GLU A 41 2.85 20.92 -12.95
CA GLU A 41 3.89 20.27 -13.77
C GLU A 41 3.75 18.76 -13.66
N GLN A 42 4.15 18.05 -14.70
CA GLN A 42 4.11 16.60 -14.65
C GLN A 42 5.11 16.06 -13.63
N VAL A 43 4.75 14.95 -13.01
CA VAL A 43 5.66 14.21 -12.14
C VAL A 43 6.85 13.67 -12.93
N SER A 44 8.00 13.51 -12.27
CA SER A 44 9.24 13.08 -12.92
C SER A 44 9.19 11.66 -13.50
N ASN A 45 8.34 10.77 -12.94
CA ASN A 45 8.18 9.40 -13.41
C ASN A 45 6.70 8.97 -13.35
N VAL A 46 5.98 9.22 -14.44
CA VAL A 46 4.55 8.92 -14.57
C VAL A 46 4.27 7.43 -14.40
N ASP A 47 5.07 6.56 -15.04
CA ASP A 47 4.88 5.11 -14.97
C ASP A 47 5.01 4.59 -13.54
N LEU A 48 6.02 5.05 -12.80
CA LEU A 48 6.21 4.65 -11.41
C LEU A 48 5.03 5.10 -10.53
N ILE A 49 4.53 6.32 -10.72
CA ILE A 49 3.34 6.80 -10.00
C ILE A 49 2.15 5.90 -10.30
N ARG A 50 1.87 5.63 -11.57
CA ARG A 50 0.71 4.83 -12.00
C ARG A 50 0.78 3.39 -11.50
N VAL A 51 1.94 2.75 -11.63
CA VAL A 51 2.21 1.41 -11.11
C VAL A 51 2.02 1.38 -9.59
N THR A 52 2.59 2.36 -8.87
CA THR A 52 2.46 2.45 -7.41
C THR A 52 1.00 2.65 -7.00
N SER A 53 0.30 3.56 -7.65
CA SER A 53 -1.12 3.88 -7.41
C SER A 53 -2.03 2.67 -7.53
N PHE A 54 -1.73 1.76 -8.46
CA PHE A 54 -2.51 0.56 -8.63
C PHE A 54 -2.06 -0.57 -7.70
N PHE A 55 -0.77 -0.93 -7.74
CA PHE A 55 -0.31 -2.16 -7.09
C PHE A 55 -0.13 -2.03 -5.58
N ALA A 56 0.33 -0.89 -5.06
CA ALA A 56 0.56 -0.74 -3.63
C ALA A 56 -0.70 -1.01 -2.78
N PRO A 57 -1.87 -0.39 -3.05
CA PRO A 57 -3.07 -0.67 -2.26
C PRO A 57 -3.54 -2.12 -2.40
N LEU A 58 -3.47 -2.70 -3.60
CA LEU A 58 -3.86 -4.09 -3.83
C LEU A 58 -3.01 -5.05 -2.98
N LEU A 59 -1.69 -4.87 -2.99
CA LEU A 59 -0.76 -5.73 -2.25
C LEU A 59 -0.93 -5.57 -0.74
N ALA A 60 -1.16 -4.34 -0.25
CA ALA A 60 -1.42 -4.08 1.17
C ALA A 60 -2.72 -4.73 1.67
N ILE A 61 -3.82 -4.58 0.94
CA ILE A 61 -5.13 -5.17 1.30
C ILE A 61 -5.04 -6.69 1.26
N ALA A 62 -4.51 -7.26 0.17
CA ALA A 62 -4.33 -8.70 0.03
C ALA A 62 -3.40 -9.25 1.14
N GLY A 63 -2.30 -8.54 1.42
CA GLY A 63 -1.35 -8.91 2.46
C GLY A 63 -1.97 -8.92 3.86
N GLY A 64 -2.74 -7.88 4.20
CA GLY A 64 -3.48 -7.81 5.46
C GLY A 64 -4.54 -8.92 5.58
N ALA A 65 -5.34 -9.14 4.54
CA ALA A 65 -6.36 -10.19 4.52
C ALA A 65 -5.76 -11.60 4.69
N MET A 66 -4.57 -11.84 4.14
CA MET A 66 -3.86 -13.11 4.27
C MET A 66 -3.12 -13.30 5.59
N ALA A 67 -2.96 -12.26 6.42
CA ALA A 67 -2.08 -12.30 7.60
C ALA A 67 -2.42 -13.41 8.62
N ARG A 68 -3.68 -13.85 8.71
CA ARG A 68 -4.08 -14.98 9.59
C ARG A 68 -3.76 -16.35 9.00
N ALA A 69 -4.09 -16.57 7.73
CA ALA A 69 -3.98 -17.88 7.08
C ALA A 69 -2.62 -18.14 6.43
N ARG A 70 -1.89 -17.08 6.03
CA ARG A 70 -0.59 -17.14 5.35
C ARG A 70 0.30 -15.97 5.78
N ALA A 71 0.66 -15.93 7.06
CA ALA A 71 1.38 -14.82 7.68
C ALA A 71 2.68 -14.40 6.95
N LEU A 72 3.48 -15.36 6.46
CA LEU A 72 4.70 -15.07 5.68
C LEU A 72 4.39 -14.26 4.41
N TRP A 73 3.49 -14.77 3.57
CA TRP A 73 3.11 -14.11 2.32
C TRP A 73 2.40 -12.78 2.58
N GLY A 74 1.52 -12.75 3.59
CA GLY A 74 0.84 -11.53 4.01
C GLY A 74 1.84 -10.43 4.39
N GLY A 75 2.85 -10.80 5.18
CA GLY A 75 3.93 -9.92 5.58
C GLY A 75 4.76 -9.40 4.42
N VAL A 76 5.22 -10.29 3.53
CA VAL A 76 5.99 -9.91 2.34
C VAL A 76 5.21 -8.94 1.45
N LEU A 77 3.94 -9.20 1.18
CA LEU A 77 3.12 -8.34 0.33
C LEU A 77 2.94 -6.94 0.91
N MET A 78 2.73 -6.83 2.23
CA MET A 78 2.66 -5.52 2.89
C MET A 78 3.99 -4.77 2.83
N LEU A 79 5.13 -5.47 2.94
CA LEU A 79 6.44 -4.83 2.81
C LEU A 79 6.74 -4.41 1.36
N VAL A 80 6.33 -5.19 0.37
CA VAL A 80 6.42 -4.80 -1.04
C VAL A 80 5.52 -3.58 -1.31
N ALA A 81 4.31 -3.56 -0.75
CA ALA A 81 3.42 -2.39 -0.83
C ALA A 81 4.09 -1.15 -0.21
N ALA A 82 4.71 -1.28 0.97
CA ALA A 82 5.46 -0.20 1.58
C ALA A 82 6.62 0.28 0.70
N GLY A 83 7.37 -0.64 0.09
CA GLY A 83 8.44 -0.33 -0.86
C GLY A 83 7.93 0.48 -2.04
N LEU A 84 6.78 0.09 -2.64
CA LEU A 84 6.15 0.85 -3.71
C LEU A 84 5.71 2.24 -3.23
N ILE A 85 5.02 2.36 -2.08
CA ILE A 85 4.59 3.66 -1.54
C ILE A 85 5.77 4.59 -1.37
N TYR A 86 6.87 4.11 -0.78
CA TYR A 86 8.06 4.93 -0.57
C TYR A 86 8.74 5.34 -1.87
N ASN A 87 8.89 4.43 -2.84
CA ASN A 87 9.59 4.74 -4.09
C ASN A 87 8.73 5.58 -5.04
N GLY A 88 7.42 5.33 -5.12
CA GLY A 88 6.51 6.09 -5.97
C GLY A 88 6.11 7.42 -5.38
N PHE A 89 5.65 7.44 -4.12
CA PHE A 89 5.06 8.64 -3.52
C PHE A 89 5.98 9.35 -2.52
N GLY A 90 7.07 8.72 -2.09
CA GLY A 90 7.93 9.24 -1.03
C GLY A 90 7.28 9.21 0.36
N PHE A 91 7.97 9.82 1.33
CA PHE A 91 7.45 10.03 2.67
C PHE A 91 6.91 11.46 2.82
N ASN A 92 5.60 11.61 3.01
CA ASN A 92 4.93 12.89 3.19
C ASN A 92 3.64 12.71 4.03
N VAL A 93 2.90 13.79 4.27
CA VAL A 93 1.68 13.78 5.12
C VAL A 93 0.61 12.83 4.60
N PHE A 94 0.47 12.66 3.29
CA PHE A 94 -0.51 11.76 2.68
C PHE A 94 -0.07 10.29 2.75
N THR A 95 1.25 10.03 2.73
CA THR A 95 1.79 8.68 2.66
C THR A 95 2.29 8.12 3.98
N MET A 96 2.52 8.95 5.01
CA MET A 96 3.14 8.51 6.27
C MET A 96 2.35 7.43 6.99
N PHE A 97 1.01 7.54 7.02
CA PHE A 97 0.14 6.53 7.63
C PHE A 97 0.05 5.24 6.80
N PRO A 98 -0.30 5.25 5.50
CA PRO A 98 -0.33 4.02 4.73
C PRO A 98 1.02 3.32 4.69
N LEU A 99 2.13 4.08 4.59
CA LEU A 99 3.48 3.52 4.66
C LEU A 99 3.75 2.87 6.03
N GLY A 100 3.52 3.61 7.12
CA GLY A 100 3.75 3.12 8.48
C GLY A 100 2.93 1.88 8.81
N PHE A 101 1.66 1.84 8.40
CA PHE A 101 0.79 0.69 8.59
C PHE A 101 1.23 -0.53 7.80
N CYS A 102 1.66 -0.35 6.54
CA CYS A 102 2.20 -1.46 5.74
C CYS A 102 3.51 -1.99 6.31
N ILE A 103 4.43 -1.12 6.74
CA ILE A 103 5.69 -1.54 7.39
C ILE A 103 5.40 -2.30 8.68
N LEU A 104 4.65 -1.71 9.61
CA LEU A 104 4.38 -2.32 10.90
C LEU A 104 3.54 -3.60 10.75
N GLY A 105 2.51 -3.57 9.91
CA GLY A 105 1.69 -4.74 9.61
C GLY A 105 2.50 -5.87 8.97
N GLY A 106 3.39 -5.53 8.03
CA GLY A 106 4.33 -6.45 7.40
C GLY A 106 5.23 -7.13 8.41
N LEU A 107 5.92 -6.35 9.26
CA LEU A 107 6.80 -6.87 10.30
C LEU A 107 6.04 -7.75 11.31
N LEU A 108 4.84 -7.33 11.74
CA LEU A 108 4.02 -8.10 12.67
C LEU A 108 3.51 -9.42 12.07
N ALA A 109 3.20 -9.45 10.78
CA ALA A 109 2.82 -10.68 10.09
C ALA A 109 4.00 -11.65 9.98
N LEU A 110 5.18 -11.16 9.60
CA LEU A 110 6.41 -11.98 9.56
C LEU A 110 6.78 -12.53 10.95
N ALA A 111 6.70 -11.68 11.98
CA ALA A 111 6.99 -12.06 13.36
C ALA A 111 5.96 -13.05 13.94
N ALA A 112 4.75 -13.11 13.40
CA ALA A 112 3.72 -14.03 13.87
C ALA A 112 4.01 -15.52 13.56
N GLY A 113 4.95 -15.82 12.67
CA GLY A 113 5.40 -17.20 12.43
C GLY A 113 4.32 -18.11 11.84
N LYS A 114 4.08 -19.27 12.46
CA LYS A 114 3.12 -20.28 11.97
C LYS A 114 1.71 -19.68 11.81
N PRO A 115 1.04 -19.85 10.66
CA PRO A 115 -0.33 -19.38 10.47
C PRO A 115 -1.32 -20.06 11.41
N ASP A 116 -2.48 -19.45 11.63
CA ASP A 116 -3.55 -20.09 12.41
C ASP A 116 -4.09 -21.31 11.66
N GLU A 117 -4.20 -22.44 12.35
CA GLU A 117 -4.86 -23.63 11.81
C GLU A 117 -6.38 -23.40 11.79
N PRO A 118 -7.04 -23.60 10.63
CA PRO A 118 -8.49 -23.51 10.57
C PRO A 118 -9.09 -24.64 11.41
N LYS A 119 -9.69 -24.30 12.54
CA LYS A 119 -10.53 -25.21 13.32
C LYS A 119 -11.96 -25.10 12.80
N ALA A 120 -12.53 -26.22 12.35
CA ALA A 120 -13.95 -26.28 12.05
C ALA A 120 -14.72 -25.97 13.33
N HIS A 121 -15.58 -24.96 13.29
CA HIS A 121 -16.46 -24.66 14.41
C HIS A 121 -17.80 -25.40 14.32
N PHE A 122 -18.02 -26.16 13.24
CA PHE A 122 -19.12 -27.10 13.01
C PHE A 122 -18.68 -28.15 11.99
#